data_AF-A0A941N3M7-F1
#
_entry.id   AF-A0A941N3M7-F1
#
_cell.length_a   1.000
_cell.length_b   1.000
_cell.length_c   1.000
_cell.angle_alpha   90.00
_cell.angle_beta   90.00
_cell.angle_gamma   90.00
#
_symmetry.space_group_name_H-M   'P 1'
#
loop_
_entity.id
_entity.type
_entity.pdbx_description
1 polymer ?
#
loop_
_entity_poly.entity_id
_entity_poly.type
_entity_poly.pdbx_seq_one_letter_code
_entity_poly.pdbx_strand_id
1 'polypeptide(L)'
;MPTLETLLAEAARLPIAQRIELIDAIWETLPADSLPPLSDQWVEEIHRRSAEYDAGAVKTVSWEQVRAEALRRAGMTIPDATP
;
A
#
# COMPACT_ATOMS: atom_id res chain seq x y z
N MET A 1 10.88 0.88 -31.41
CA MET A 1 10.19 0.74 -30.11
C MET A 1 11.21 0.28 -29.09
N PRO A 2 11.33 0.92 -27.92
CA PRO A 2 12.20 0.41 -26.85
C PRO A 2 11.69 -0.94 -26.34
N THR A 3 12.59 -1.82 -25.90
CA THR A 3 12.21 -3.08 -25.23
C THR A 3 12.05 -2.85 -23.73
N LEU A 4 11.35 -3.76 -23.04
CA LEU A 4 11.21 -3.69 -21.58
C LEU A 4 12.58 -3.67 -20.88
N GLU A 5 13.52 -4.48 -21.35
CA GLU A 5 14.87 -4.57 -20.79
C GLU A 5 15.62 -3.24 -20.96
N THR A 6 15.44 -2.56 -22.10
CA THR A 6 16.07 -1.26 -22.35
C THR A 6 15.46 -0.19 -21.45
N LEU A 7 14.12 -0.16 -21.31
CA LEU A 7 13.43 0.79 -20.43
C LEU A 7 13.81 0.59 -18.97
N LEU A 8 13.90 -0.67 -18.51
CA LEU A 8 14.31 -0.98 -17.15
C LEU A 8 15.75 -0.56 -16.88
N ALA A 9 16.66 -0.80 -17.84
CA ALA A 9 18.06 -0.39 -17.71
C ALA A 9 18.21 1.14 -17.59
N GLU A 10 17.45 1.92 -18.38
CA GLU A 10 17.47 3.38 -18.29
C GLU A 10 16.81 3.88 -16.99
N ALA A 11 15.63 3.33 -16.63
CA ALA A 11 14.96 3.67 -15.37
C ALA A 11 15.84 3.38 -14.15
N ALA A 12 16.60 2.27 -14.15
CA ALA A 12 17.48 1.89 -13.06
C ALA A 12 18.65 2.86 -12.83
N ARG A 13 19.01 3.67 -13.84
CA ARG A 13 20.06 4.70 -13.73
C ARG A 13 19.56 6.01 -13.11
N LEU A 14 18.24 6.20 -13.00
CA LEU A 14 17.67 7.39 -12.38
C LEU A 14 17.96 7.41 -10.86
N PRO A 15 18.10 8.60 -10.25
CA PRO A 15 18.05 8.77 -8.81
C PRO A 15 16.82 8.06 -8.20
N ILE A 16 16.94 7.57 -6.96
CA ILE A 16 15.86 6.84 -6.28
C ILE A 16 14.53 7.63 -6.32
N ALA A 17 14.57 8.93 -6.04
CA ALA A 17 13.38 9.77 -6.07
C ALA A 17 12.69 9.79 -7.44
N GLN A 18 13.45 9.89 -8.53
CA GLN A 18 12.91 9.88 -9.90
C GLN A 18 12.43 8.49 -10.31
N ARG A 19 13.01 7.41 -9.77
CA ARG A 19 12.49 6.05 -9.98
C ARG A 19 11.12 5.87 -9.35
N ILE A 20 10.93 6.38 -8.14
CA ILE A 20 9.63 6.36 -7.44
C ILE A 20 8.62 7.18 -8.23
N GLU A 21 8.97 8.41 -8.61
CA GLU A 21 8.11 9.28 -9.43
C GLU A 21 7.70 8.62 -10.76
N LEU A 22 8.63 7.92 -11.43
CA LEU A 22 8.35 7.18 -12.65
C LEU A 22 7.38 6.01 -12.41
N ILE A 23 7.54 5.26 -11.32
CA ILE A 23 6.65 4.17 -10.96
C ILE A 23 5.23 4.71 -10.73
N ASP A 24 5.10 5.79 -9.98
CA ASP A 24 3.81 6.44 -9.71
C ASP A 24 3.17 6.95 -11.00
N ALA A 25 3.94 7.65 -11.84
CA ALA A 25 3.44 8.17 -13.12
C ALA A 25 2.98 7.07 -14.06
N ILE A 26 3.66 5.92 -14.12
CA ILE A 26 3.23 4.76 -14.90
C ILE A 26 1.97 4.15 -14.28
N TRP A 27 1.91 4.04 -12.95
CA TRP A 27 0.76 3.47 -12.25
C TRP A 27 -0.54 4.22 -12.55
N GLU A 28 -0.49 5.55 -12.56
CA GLU A 28 -1.62 6.43 -12.89
C GLU A 28 -2.13 6.29 -14.34
N THR A 29 -1.36 5.65 -15.24
CA THR A 29 -1.82 5.39 -16.61
C THR A 29 -2.67 4.12 -16.73
N LEU A 30 -2.72 3.30 -15.69
CA LEU A 30 -3.43 2.02 -15.70
C LEU A 30 -4.91 2.22 -15.34
N PRO A 31 -5.86 1.60 -16.08
CA PRO A 31 -7.25 1.56 -15.67
C PRO A 31 -7.44 0.90 -14.30
N ALA A 32 -8.41 1.36 -13.51
CA ALA A 32 -8.67 0.86 -12.15
C ALA A 32 -9.01 -0.64 -12.08
N ASP A 33 -9.54 -1.19 -13.17
CA ASP A 33 -9.87 -2.61 -13.34
C ASP A 33 -8.73 -3.45 -13.94
N SER A 34 -7.57 -2.84 -14.22
CA SER A 34 -6.39 -3.54 -14.75
C SER A 34 -5.56 -4.25 -13.69
N LEU A 35 -6.04 -4.31 -12.45
CA LEU A 35 -5.37 -5.03 -11.39
C LEU A 35 -5.39 -6.53 -11.69
N PRO A 36 -4.22 -7.20 -11.74
CA PRO A 36 -4.19 -8.65 -11.87
C PRO A 36 -4.88 -9.31 -10.67
N PRO A 37 -5.39 -10.53 -10.83
CA PRO A 37 -5.86 -11.30 -9.69
C PRO A 37 -4.73 -11.46 -8.66
N LEU A 38 -5.09 -11.47 -7.38
CA LEU A 38 -4.14 -11.80 -6.32
C LEU A 38 -3.59 -13.21 -6.56
N SER A 39 -2.30 -13.41 -6.29
CA SER A 39 -1.73 -14.76 -6.32
C SER A 39 -2.40 -15.63 -5.25
N ASP A 40 -2.49 -16.93 -5.49
CA ASP A 40 -3.06 -17.91 -4.55
C ASP A 40 -2.47 -17.78 -3.14
N GLN A 41 -1.16 -17.55 -3.02
CA GLN A 41 -0.47 -17.33 -1.73
C GLN A 41 -1.03 -16.14 -0.93
N TRP A 42 -1.39 -15.06 -1.61
CA TRP A 42 -1.99 -13.89 -0.96
C TRP A 42 -3.45 -14.14 -0.59
N VAL A 43 -4.19 -14.87 -1.43
CA VAL A 43 -5.57 -15.28 -1.13
C VAL A 43 -5.61 -16.18 0.11
N GLU A 44 -4.72 -17.17 0.18
CA GLU A 44 -4.57 -18.05 1.34
C GLU A 44 -4.22 -17.27 2.62
N GLU A 45 -3.27 -16.34 2.53
CA GLU A 45 -2.87 -15.52 3.68
C GLU A 45 -4.01 -14.62 4.16
N ILE A 46 -4.79 -14.04 3.25
CA ILE A 46 -5.97 -13.25 3.61
C ILE A 46 -6.98 -14.14 4.35
N HIS A 47 -7.31 -15.32 3.82
CA HIS A 47 -8.25 -16.22 4.47
C HIS A 47 -7.76 -16.66 5.85
N ARG A 48 -6.48 -16.99 5.99
CA ARG A 48 -5.88 -17.36 7.28
C ARG A 48 -6.02 -16.23 8.30
N ARG A 49 -5.65 -15.00 7.93
CA ARG A 49 -5.74 -13.84 8.84
C ARG A 49 -7.17 -13.46 9.18
N SER A 50 -8.10 -13.57 8.24
CA SER A 50 -9.53 -13.37 8.50
C SER A 50 -10.05 -14.39 9.51
N ALA A 51 -9.72 -15.67 9.35
CA ALA A 51 -10.13 -16.71 10.30
C ALA A 51 -9.54 -16.50 11.70
N GLU A 52 -8.29 -16.07 11.80
CA GLU A 52 -7.66 -15.73 13.09
C GLU A 52 -8.34 -14.53 13.77
N TYR A 53 -8.71 -13.51 12.99
CA TYR A 53 -9.49 -12.37 13.48
C TYR A 53 -10.87 -12.80 13.98
N ASP A 54 -11.61 -13.57 13.19
CA ASP A 54 -12.95 -14.04 13.52
C ASP A 54 -12.95 -14.96 14.75
N ALA A 55 -11.88 -15.74 14.94
CA ALA A 55 -11.69 -16.59 16.10
C ALA A 55 -11.22 -15.83 17.36
N GLY A 56 -10.92 -14.53 17.27
CA GLY A 56 -10.35 -13.74 18.35
C GLY A 56 -8.91 -14.14 18.72
N ALA A 57 -8.21 -14.82 17.81
CA ALA A 57 -6.85 -15.32 18.03
C ALA A 57 -5.77 -14.23 17.87
N VAL A 58 -6.15 -13.04 17.40
CA VAL A 58 -5.24 -11.91 17.17
C VAL A 58 -5.64 -10.70 18.02
N LYS A 59 -4.63 -9.97 18.49
CA LYS A 59 -4.83 -8.68 19.15
C LYS A 59 -5.11 -7.62 18.09
N THR A 60 -6.29 -7.03 18.15
CA THR A 60 -6.68 -5.93 17.26
C THR A 60 -6.32 -4.59 17.89
N VAL A 61 -6.22 -3.56 17.05
CA VAL A 61 -6.05 -2.16 17.47
C VAL A 61 -7.25 -1.41 16.91
N SER A 62 -7.85 -0.53 17.71
CA SER A 62 -9.03 0.20 17.24
C SER A 62 -8.65 1.19 16.14
N TRP A 63 -9.60 1.47 15.24
CA TRP A 63 -9.37 2.45 14.19
C TRP A 63 -9.02 3.83 14.74
N GLU A 64 -9.65 4.25 15.84
CA GLU A 64 -9.40 5.52 16.51
C GLU A 64 -7.94 5.63 16.96
N GLN A 65 -7.40 4.55 17.53
CA GLN A 65 -6.00 4.48 17.94
C GLN A 65 -5.05 4.57 16.74
N VAL A 66 -5.31 3.80 15.68
CA VAL A 66 -4.49 3.81 14.46
C VAL A 66 -4.51 5.19 13.80
N ARG A 67 -5.70 5.79 13.65
CA ARG A 67 -5.89 7.11 13.05
C ARG A 67 -5.17 8.20 13.86
N ALA A 68 -5.30 8.17 15.19
CA ALA A 68 -4.66 9.15 16.05
C ALA A 68 -3.12 9.11 15.92
N GLU A 69 -2.55 7.90 15.91
CA GLU A 69 -1.12 7.72 15.74
C GLU A 69 -0.62 8.16 14.35
N ALA A 70 -1.38 7.86 13.29
CA ALA A 70 -1.05 8.29 11.93
C ALA A 70 -1.02 9.82 11.79
N LEU A 71 -2.03 10.52 12.33
CA LEU A 71 -2.09 11.98 12.32
C LEU A 71 -0.94 12.60 13.10
N ARG A 72 -0.62 12.05 14.28
CA ARG A 72 0.51 12.48 15.10
C ARG A 72 1.84 12.37 14.34
N ARG A 73 2.07 11.27 13.61
CA ARG A 73 3.28 11.08 12.78
C ARG A 73 3.37 12.05 11.62
N ALA A 74 2.23 12.41 11.05
CA ALA A 74 2.14 13.40 9.97
C ALA A 74 2.20 14.85 10.47
N GLY A 75 2.35 15.08 11.78
CA GLY A 75 2.38 16.42 12.37
C GLY A 75 1.02 17.12 12.38
N MET A 76 -0.07 16.37 12.23
CA MET A 76 -1.44 16.89 12.24
C MET A 76 -2.04 16.76 13.65
N THR A 77 -2.60 17.84 14.19
CA THR A 77 -3.34 17.81 15.47
C THR A 77 -4.76 17.29 15.27
N ILE A 78 -5.20 16.37 16.12
CA ILE A 78 -6.60 15.97 16.22
C ILE A 78 -7.34 17.11 16.93
N PRO A 79 -8.31 17.79 16.31
CA PRO A 79 -9.16 18.73 17.04
C PRO A 79 -9.88 17.95 18.16
N ASP A 80 -9.91 18.49 19.37
CA ASP A 80 -10.50 17.87 20.56
C ASP A 80 -11.80 17.13 20.20
N ALA A 81 -11.76 15.80 20.31
CA ALA A 81 -12.98 15.01 20.38
C ALA A 81 -13.53 15.21 21.80
N THR A 82 -14.34 16.27 21.96
CA THR A 82 -15.10 16.51 23.19
C THR A 82 -15.95 15.26 23.51
N PRO A 83 -15.98 14.82 24.78
CA PRO A 83 -16.75 13.65 25.20
C PRO A 83 -18.26 13.78 24.97
#